data_AF-A0A3C0YM34-F1
#
_entry.id   AF-A0A3C0YM34-F1
#
_cell.length_a   1.000
_cell.length_b   1.000
_cell.length_c   1.000
_cell.angle_alpha   90.00
_cell.angle_beta   90.00
_cell.angle_gamma   90.00
#
_symmetry.space_group_name_H-M   'P 1'
#
loop_
_entity.id
_entity.type
_entity.pdbx_description
1 polymer ?
#
loop_
_entity_poly.entity_id
_entity_poly.type
_entity_poly.pdbx_seq_one_letter_code
_entity_poly.pdbx_strand_id
1 'polypeptide(L)'
;KGKLPSSVKRKFILLLILKPQLAINEDLLLVQTDSFEDDLLKKVLEMALNQPESKPSSILHGLKSKVDSVVMDLVQEELTHFDDQIHFESEIEGARKTLLEQGKASKTKAHFSALKDKPLSSLTLEEKEHLKTLTQRPKTPPKT
;
A
#
# COMPACT_ATOMS: atom_id res chain seq x y z
N LYS A 1 5.65 13.15 -22.85
CA LYS A 1 6.15 11.88 -22.27
C LYS A 1 5.53 11.75 -20.89
N GLY A 2 4.41 11.03 -20.76
CA GLY A 2 3.78 10.84 -19.45
C GLY A 2 4.64 9.88 -18.64
N LYS A 3 5.27 10.37 -17.56
CA LYS A 3 5.81 9.49 -16.52
C LYS A 3 4.59 8.68 -16.03
N LEU A 4 4.69 7.35 -16.10
CA LEU A 4 3.72 6.45 -15.47
C LEU A 4 3.46 6.94 -14.04
N PRO A 5 2.22 6.88 -13.52
CA PRO A 5 2.03 7.11 -12.12
C PRO A 5 2.96 6.15 -11.36
N SER A 6 3.63 6.75 -10.39
CA SER A 6 4.23 6.12 -9.24
C SER A 6 3.46 4.90 -8.73
N SER A 7 4.10 4.02 -7.96
CA SER A 7 3.49 2.82 -7.36
C SER A 7 2.05 3.06 -6.86
N VAL A 8 1.22 2.01 -6.80
CA VAL A 8 -0.15 2.11 -6.26
C VAL A 8 -0.16 2.78 -4.86
N LYS A 9 0.89 2.52 -4.06
CA LYS A 9 1.07 3.12 -2.74
C LYS A 9 1.28 4.63 -2.84
N ARG A 10 2.14 5.08 -3.73
CA ARG A 10 2.38 6.51 -3.92
C ARG A 10 1.16 7.22 -4.49
N LYS A 11 0.45 6.62 -5.45
CA LYS A 11 -0.85 7.15 -5.90
C LYS A 11 -1.84 7.32 -4.73
N PHE A 12 -1.91 6.31 -3.85
CA PHE A 12 -2.75 6.35 -2.66
C PHE A 12 -2.34 7.48 -1.70
N ILE A 13 -1.04 7.64 -1.44
CA ILE A 13 -0.50 8.75 -0.63
C ILE A 13 -0.94 10.11 -1.20
N LEU A 14 -0.77 10.32 -2.51
CA LEU A 14 -1.12 11.58 -3.18
C LEU A 14 -2.63 11.86 -3.11
N LEU A 15 -3.46 10.83 -3.32
CA LEU A 15 -4.91 10.93 -3.15
C LEU A 15 -5.30 11.34 -1.72
N LEU A 16 -4.65 10.79 -0.70
CA LEU A 16 -4.90 11.15 0.70
C LEU A 16 -4.42 12.56 1.05
N ILE A 17 -3.34 13.05 0.43
CA ILE A 17 -2.94 14.46 0.56
C ILE A 17 -4.03 15.38 -0.02
N LEU A 18 -4.62 14.99 -1.15
CA LEU A 18 -5.67 15.77 -1.83
C LEU A 18 -7.02 15.70 -1.11
N LYS A 19 -7.35 14.55 -0.51
CA LYS A 19 -8.61 14.29 0.22
C LYS A 19 -8.36 13.60 1.56
N PRO A 20 -7.86 14.33 2.58
CA PRO A 20 -7.51 13.75 3.88
C PRO A 20 -8.70 13.11 4.61
N GLN A 21 -9.92 13.63 4.40
CA GLN A 21 -11.14 13.12 4.99
C GLN A 21 -11.52 11.70 4.55
N LEU A 22 -10.90 11.17 3.50
CA LEU A 22 -11.15 9.82 2.98
C LEU A 22 -10.23 8.76 3.62
N ALA A 23 -9.29 9.17 4.47
CA ALA A 23 -8.47 8.28 5.28
C ALA A 23 -9.30 7.60 6.38
N ILE A 24 -9.04 6.31 6.62
CA ILE A 24 -9.62 5.55 7.74
C ILE A 24 -8.52 4.89 8.57
N ASN A 25 -8.81 4.55 9.82
CA ASN A 25 -7.80 3.96 10.72
C ASN A 25 -7.20 2.65 10.18
N GLU A 26 -8.00 1.86 9.47
CA GLU A 26 -7.58 0.60 8.84
C GLU A 26 -6.49 0.80 7.80
N ASP A 27 -6.35 2.00 7.22
CA ASP A 27 -5.29 2.31 6.26
C ASP A 27 -3.90 2.23 6.90
N LEU A 28 -3.78 2.33 8.23
CA LEU A 28 -2.52 2.12 8.94
C LEU A 28 -1.95 0.70 8.73
N LEU A 29 -2.81 -0.28 8.42
CA LEU A 29 -2.38 -1.65 8.10
C LEU A 29 -1.65 -1.75 6.75
N LEU A 30 -1.68 -0.71 5.92
CA LEU A 30 -1.00 -0.64 4.63
C LEU A 30 0.48 -0.28 4.76
N VAL A 31 0.89 0.21 5.94
CA VAL A 31 2.29 0.46 6.31
C VAL A 31 2.94 -0.87 6.69
N GLN A 32 3.59 -1.54 5.73
CA GLN A 32 4.00 -2.95 5.89
C GLN A 32 5.49 -3.23 5.71
N THR A 33 6.24 -2.32 5.09
CA THR A 33 7.68 -2.47 4.89
C THR A 33 8.42 -1.29 5.48
N ASP A 34 9.71 -1.42 5.74
CA ASP A 34 10.57 -0.31 6.16
C ASP A 34 11.10 0.42 4.92
N SER A 35 10.18 0.90 4.08
CA SER A 35 10.47 1.63 2.85
C SER A 35 10.14 3.11 2.99
N PHE A 36 10.76 3.96 2.15
CA PHE A 36 10.44 5.39 2.16
C PHE A 36 8.97 5.67 1.83
N GLU A 37 8.31 4.84 1.00
CA GLU A 37 6.89 4.99 0.69
C GLU A 37 6.01 4.65 1.90
N ASP A 38 6.41 3.67 2.71
CA ASP A 38 5.73 3.35 3.96
C ASP A 38 5.90 4.43 5.01
N ASP A 39 7.11 4.98 5.13
CA ASP A 39 7.38 6.09 6.03
C ASP A 39 6.59 7.36 5.66
N LEU A 40 6.52 7.67 4.37
CA LEU A 40 5.70 8.76 3.84
C LEU A 40 4.20 8.49 4.06
N LEU A 41 3.72 7.27 3.76
CA LEU A 41 2.33 6.89 3.96
C LEU A 41 1.92 7.02 5.43
N LYS A 42 2.76 6.55 6.36
CA LYS A 42 2.51 6.66 7.79
C LYS A 42 2.34 8.12 8.21
N LYS A 43 3.24 9.01 7.80
CA LYS A 43 3.18 10.43 8.12
C LYS A 43 1.93 11.12 7.55
N VAL A 44 1.55 10.79 6.31
CA VAL A 44 0.33 11.33 5.69
C VAL A 44 -0.92 10.84 6.41
N LEU A 45 -1.01 9.55 6.74
CA LEU A 45 -2.14 8.97 7.47
C LEU A 45 -2.28 9.59 8.87
N GLU A 46 -1.17 9.72 9.62
CA GLU A 46 -1.20 10.37 10.93
C GLU A 46 -1.74 11.80 10.85
N MET A 47 -1.40 12.55 9.80
CA MET A 47 -1.92 13.92 9.62
C MET A 47 -3.39 13.93 9.18
N ALA A 48 -3.75 13.09 8.22
CA ALA A 48 -5.10 12.99 7.68
C ALA A 48 -6.11 12.52 8.74
N LEU A 49 -5.76 11.50 9.53
CA LEU A 49 -6.62 10.98 10.60
C LEU A 49 -6.79 11.96 11.76
N ASN A 50 -5.75 12.74 12.09
CA ASN A 50 -5.83 13.75 13.14
C ASN A 50 -6.55 15.03 12.69
N GLN A 51 -6.50 15.36 11.40
CA GLN A 51 -7.05 16.60 10.85
C GLN A 51 -7.73 16.35 9.49
N PRO A 52 -8.86 15.62 9.44
CA PRO A 52 -9.50 15.17 8.19
C PRO A 52 -9.99 16.33 7.31
N GLU A 53 -10.35 17.47 7.92
CA GLU A 53 -10.79 18.68 7.22
C GLU A 53 -9.64 19.57 6.72
N SER A 54 -8.39 19.08 6.83
CA SER A 54 -7.23 19.83 6.36
C SER A 54 -7.27 20.06 4.86
N LYS A 55 -6.90 21.27 4.45
CA LYS A 55 -6.59 21.54 3.05
C LYS A 55 -5.29 20.81 2.65
N PRO A 56 -5.12 20.41 1.38
CA PRO A 56 -3.89 19.77 0.91
C PRO A 56 -2.63 20.57 1.21
N SER A 57 -2.70 21.90 1.15
CA SER A 57 -1.58 22.78 1.50
C SER A 57 -1.16 22.69 2.96
N SER A 58 -2.09 22.47 3.89
CA SER A 58 -1.79 22.27 5.31
C SER A 58 -1.07 20.94 5.53
N ILE A 59 -1.52 19.87 4.86
CA ILE A 59 -0.85 18.56 4.89
C ILE A 59 0.57 18.69 4.33
N LEU A 60 0.72 19.27 3.14
CA LEU A 60 2.03 19.48 2.50
C LEU A 60 2.98 20.32 3.37
N HIS A 61 2.49 21.38 3.99
CA HIS A 61 3.28 22.20 4.90
C HIS A 61 3.77 21.41 6.11
N GLY A 62 2.91 20.59 6.74
CA GLY A 62 3.31 19.77 7.88
C GLY A 62 4.22 18.59 7.51
N LEU A 63 4.22 18.14 6.25
CA LEU A 63 5.17 17.13 5.77
C LEU A 63 6.58 17.71 5.57
N LYS A 64 6.72 18.99 5.18
CA LYS A 64 8.03 19.62 4.91
C LYS A 64 9.04 19.53 6.06
N SER A 65 8.56 19.51 7.31
CA SER A 65 9.44 19.38 8.49
C SER A 65 9.71 17.94 8.90
N LYS A 66 9.05 16.96 8.27
CA LYS A 66 9.10 15.53 8.63
C LYS A 66 9.71 14.66 7.54
N VAL A 67 9.82 15.16 6.32
CA VAL A 67 10.21 14.40 5.13
C VAL A 67 11.37 15.10 4.43
N ASP A 68 12.30 14.31 3.88
CA ASP A 68 13.44 14.83 3.12
C ASP A 68 12.99 15.72 1.94
N SER A 69 13.75 16.79 1.67
CA SER A 69 13.42 17.75 0.61
C SER A 69 13.28 17.12 -0.77
N VAL A 70 14.11 16.11 -1.10
CA VAL A 70 14.05 15.41 -2.40
C VAL A 70 12.73 14.64 -2.54
N VAL A 71 12.26 14.03 -1.45
CA VAL A 71 10.96 13.33 -1.43
C VAL A 71 9.81 14.34 -1.52
N MET A 72 9.93 15.50 -0.85
CA MET A 72 8.93 16.57 -0.96
C MET A 72 8.84 17.18 -2.36
N ASP A 73 9.96 17.35 -3.04
CA ASP A 73 10.00 17.82 -4.42
C ASP A 73 9.31 16.82 -5.35
N LEU A 74 9.56 15.52 -5.16
CA LEU A 74 8.89 14.46 -5.91
C LEU A 74 7.38 14.45 -5.67
N VAL A 75 6.93 14.56 -4.42
CA VAL A 75 5.50 14.63 -4.07
C VAL A 75 4.84 15.82 -4.77
N GLN A 76 5.50 16.98 -4.76
CA GLN A 76 4.99 18.18 -5.42
C GLN A 76 4.93 18.00 -6.95
N GLU A 77 5.99 17.46 -7.57
CA GLU A 77 6.01 17.13 -9.00
C GLU A 77 4.85 16.18 -9.36
N GLU A 78 4.62 15.12 -8.60
CA GLU A 78 3.58 14.15 -8.92
C GLU A 78 2.16 14.70 -8.71
N LEU A 79 1.95 15.58 -7.73
CA LEU A 79 0.66 16.25 -7.54
C LEU A 79 0.26 17.12 -8.73
N THR A 80 1.20 17.71 -9.47
CA THR A 80 0.86 18.52 -10.66
C THR A 80 0.28 17.70 -11.81
N HIS A 81 0.32 16.36 -11.73
CA HIS A 81 -0.15 15.45 -12.78
C HIS A 81 -1.53 14.85 -12.48
N PHE A 82 -2.15 15.18 -11.33
CA PHE A 82 -3.51 14.73 -11.02
C PHE A 82 -4.51 15.47 -11.89
N ASP A 83 -5.41 14.71 -12.51
CA ASP A 83 -6.52 15.24 -13.32
C ASP A 83 -7.59 15.84 -12.41
N ASP A 84 -8.13 17.00 -12.80
CA ASP A 84 -9.22 17.69 -12.11
C ASP A 84 -10.53 16.88 -12.11
N GLN A 85 -10.68 15.87 -12.99
CA GLN A 85 -11.86 15.00 -13.10
C GLN A 85 -11.78 13.71 -12.28
N ILE A 86 -10.82 13.57 -11.36
CA ILE A 86 -10.65 12.35 -10.57
C ILE A 86 -11.84 12.07 -9.63
N HIS A 87 -12.35 10.85 -9.67
CA HIS A 87 -13.30 10.30 -8.70
C HIS A 87 -12.56 9.78 -7.46
N PHE A 88 -12.20 10.69 -6.55
CA PHE A 88 -11.33 10.42 -5.41
C PHE A 88 -11.75 9.21 -4.57
N GLU A 89 -13.04 9.07 -4.27
CA GLU A 89 -13.57 7.99 -3.43
C GLU A 89 -13.30 6.62 -4.07
N SER A 90 -13.63 6.47 -5.35
CA SER A 90 -13.40 5.23 -6.10
C SER A 90 -11.92 4.91 -6.29
N GLU A 91 -11.10 5.93 -6.56
CA GLU A 91 -9.66 5.77 -6.73
C GLU A 91 -8.96 5.35 -5.43
N ILE A 92 -9.36 5.94 -4.30
CA ILE A 92 -8.85 5.58 -2.97
C ILE A 92 -9.28 4.16 -2.61
N GLU A 93 -10.55 3.80 -2.82
CA GLU A 93 -11.05 2.46 -2.54
C GLU A 93 -10.31 1.39 -3.38
N GLY A 94 -10.15 1.64 -4.68
CA GLY A 94 -9.44 0.74 -5.58
C GLY A 94 -7.96 0.56 -5.20
N ALA A 95 -7.29 1.66 -4.86
CA ALA A 95 -5.89 1.62 -4.40
C ALA A 95 -5.76 0.90 -3.06
N ARG A 96 -6.64 1.18 -2.09
CA ARG A 96 -6.70 0.50 -0.78
C ARG A 96 -6.84 -1.01 -0.94
N LYS A 97 -7.81 -1.46 -1.73
CA LYS A 97 -8.03 -2.89 -2.01
C LYS A 97 -6.78 -3.53 -2.61
N THR A 98 -6.18 -2.88 -3.60
CA THR A 98 -4.97 -3.35 -4.26
C THR A 98 -3.80 -3.49 -3.27
N LEU A 99 -3.59 -2.50 -2.40
CA LEU A 99 -2.53 -2.53 -1.40
C LEU A 99 -2.74 -3.61 -0.33
N LEU A 100 -3.99 -3.83 0.10
CA LEU A 100 -4.33 -4.93 1.01
C LEU A 100 -4.03 -6.29 0.39
N GLU A 101 -4.38 -6.49 -0.89
CA GLU A 101 -4.10 -7.72 -1.62
C GLU A 101 -2.59 -7.96 -1.80
N GLN A 102 -1.83 -6.92 -2.17
CA GLN A 102 -0.37 -6.97 -2.26
C GLN A 102 0.28 -7.31 -0.93
N GLY A 103 -0.22 -6.75 0.17
CA GLY A 103 0.24 -7.05 1.52
C GLY A 103 0.00 -8.50 1.94
N LYS A 104 -1.19 -9.03 1.65
CA LYS A 104 -1.53 -10.46 1.88
C LYS A 104 -0.61 -11.38 1.08
N ALA A 105 -0.42 -11.11 -0.22
CA ALA A 105 0.45 -11.90 -1.09
C ALA A 105 1.91 -11.91 -0.60
N SER A 106 2.40 -10.75 -0.13
CA SER A 106 3.77 -10.61 0.39
C SER A 106 3.97 -11.41 1.68
N LYS A 107 3.02 -11.36 2.61
CA LYS A 107 3.04 -12.16 3.85
C LYS A 107 2.98 -13.65 3.56
N THR A 108 2.12 -14.09 2.64
CA THR A 108 2.04 -15.49 2.21
C THR A 108 3.37 -15.97 1.60
N LYS A 109 4.01 -15.15 0.77
CA LYS A 109 5.33 -15.48 0.18
C LYS A 109 6.41 -15.58 1.26
N ALA A 110 6.48 -14.62 2.18
CA ALA A 110 7.46 -14.64 3.27
C ALA A 110 7.26 -15.85 4.19
N HIS A 111 6.01 -16.16 4.56
CA HIS A 111 5.67 -17.34 5.34
C HIS A 111 6.05 -18.63 4.62
N PHE A 112 5.75 -18.73 3.32
CA PHE A 112 6.13 -19.88 2.50
C PHE A 112 7.65 -20.06 2.39
N SER A 113 8.41 -18.97 2.21
CA SER A 113 9.87 -19.02 2.22
C SER A 113 10.40 -19.53 3.56
N ALA A 114 9.91 -18.99 4.68
CA ALA A 114 10.31 -19.43 6.01
C ALA A 114 9.99 -20.92 6.27
N LEU A 115 8.89 -21.43 5.71
CA LEU A 115 8.54 -22.85 5.80
C LEU A 115 9.43 -23.76 4.94
N LYS A 116 9.95 -23.28 3.80
CA LYS A 116 10.91 -24.03 2.96
C LYS A 116 12.26 -24.21 3.64
N ASP A 117 12.66 -23.23 4.44
CA ASP A 117 13.96 -23.24 5.12
C ASP A 117 13.93 -24.09 6.41
N LYS A 118 12.75 -24.54 6.85
CA LYS A 118 12.57 -25.47 7.98
C LYS A 118 12.53 -26.94 7.48
N PRO A 119 13.13 -27.90 8.22
CA PRO A 119 12.93 -29.32 7.95
C PRO A 119 11.44 -29.69 8.02
N LEU A 120 10.93 -30.49 7.08
CA LEU A 120 9.53 -30.94 7.06
C LEU A 120 9.10 -31.68 8.35
N SER A 121 10.06 -32.24 9.08
CA SER A 121 9.86 -32.90 10.37
C SER A 121 9.54 -31.94 11.51
N SER A 122 9.92 -30.66 11.41
CA SER A 122 9.68 -29.65 12.44
C SER A 122 8.42 -28.83 12.22
N LEU A 123 7.64 -29.13 11.18
CA LEU A 123 6.39 -28.42 10.87
C LEU A 123 5.19 -29.02 11.61
N THR A 124 4.34 -28.15 12.14
CA THR A 124 3.05 -28.52 12.75
C THR A 124 2.06 -29.06 11.71
N LEU A 125 0.98 -29.69 12.15
CA LEU A 125 -0.08 -30.17 11.26
C LEU A 125 -0.72 -29.02 10.47
N GLU A 126 -0.93 -27.88 11.12
CA GLU A 126 -1.47 -26.66 10.50
C GLU A 126 -0.52 -26.11 9.41
N GLU A 127 0.79 -26.00 9.72
CA GLU A 127 1.80 -25.57 8.74
C GLU A 127 1.88 -26.51 7.53
N LYS A 128 1.72 -27.83 7.75
CA LYS A 128 1.69 -28.84 6.68
C LYS A 128 0.45 -28.72 5.80
N GLU A 129 -0.72 -28.42 6.36
CA GLU A 129 -1.93 -28.19 5.56
C GLU A 129 -1.82 -26.91 4.73
N HIS A 130 -1.28 -25.82 5.30
CA HIS A 130 -1.01 -24.59 4.56
C HIS A 130 0.00 -24.78 3.41
N LEU A 131 1.02 -25.63 3.57
CA LEU A 131 1.93 -25.99 2.48
C LEU A 131 1.23 -26.76 1.35
N LYS A 132 0.27 -27.63 1.68
CA LYS A 132 -0.50 -28.38 0.68
C LYS A 132 -1.39 -27.45 -0.13
N THR A 133 -2.07 -26.50 0.48
CA THR A 133 -2.93 -25.55 -0.24
C THR A 133 -2.13 -24.62 -1.16
N LEU A 134 -0.89 -24.28 -0.80
CA LEU A 134 0.02 -23.45 -1.60
C LEU A 134 0.73 -24.20 -2.75
N THR A 135 0.90 -25.53 -2.63
CA THR A 135 1.59 -26.36 -3.65
C THR A 135 0.63 -27.05 -4.62
N GLN A 136 -0.68 -27.01 -4.37
CA GLN A 136 -1.66 -27.52 -5.31
C GLN A 136 -1.70 -26.62 -6.56
N ARG A 137 -1.14 -27.13 -7.67
CA ARG A 137 -1.37 -26.57 -9.01
C ARG A 137 -2.89 -26.55 -9.27
N PRO A 138 -3.46 -25.45 -9.80
CA PRO A 138 -4.83 -25.47 -10.26
C PRO A 138 -4.98 -26.56 -11.31
N LYS A 139 -5.84 -27.54 -11.05
CA LYS A 139 -6.19 -28.58 -12.03
C LYS A 139 -6.90 -27.86 -13.17
N THR A 140 -6.20 -27.62 -14.27
CA THR A 140 -6.84 -27.28 -15.55
C THR A 140 -7.81 -28.40 -15.88
N PRO A 141 -9.12 -28.15 -16.01
CA PRO A 141 -10.04 -29.18 -16.46
C PRO A 141 -9.66 -29.60 -17.88
N PRO A 142 -9.79 -30.90 -18.23
CA PRO A 142 -9.51 -31.35 -19.58
C PRO A 142 -10.47 -30.65 -20.53
N LYS A 143 -9.93 -30.07 -21.62
CA LYS A 143 -10.75 -29.62 -22.74
C LYS A 143 -11.50 -30.83 -23.30
N THR A 144 -12.82 -30.82 -23.17
CA THR A 144 -13.74 -31.62 -23.99
C THR A 144 -13.91 -30.98 -25.35
#